data_AF-A0A7S7NTA4-F1
#
_entry.id   AF-A0A7S7NTA4-F1
#
_cell.length_a   1.000
_cell.length_b   1.000
_cell.length_c   1.000
_cell.angle_alpha   90.00
_cell.angle_beta   90.00
_cell.angle_gamma   90.00
#
_symmetry.space_group_name_H-M   'P 1'
#
loop_
_entity.id
_entity.type
_entity.pdbx_description
1 polymer ?
#
loop_
_entity_poly.entity_id
_entity_poly.type
_entity_poly.pdbx_seq_one_letter_code
_entity_poly.pdbx_strand_id
1 'polypeptide(L)'
;MFSIHHISPKSIFTAWMFSIFLGAALPGQSGMAPRIGRYGDQMRIQLESGRPLAAAAEALEVQYGWQINYEDPPSYCPQEITNVTAQAKSIAGNAARVPVLKPVRFEPTFIQPVDPPTASERRAIVSRVVEAARKYIGRNYTFMEMGGSFDLIPSGFLDGNCKFVMRSSVMDTRITLPAGPRTFDRALQEFTAALSKAAGRPVGLGSAPLNLLGQTQLPLAPMGGPARSVLRRLIETSKRKLAWQLLVEPGNGMALLNLHQVQR
;
A
#
# COMPACT_ATOMS: atom_id res chain seq x y z
N MET A 1 0.75 60.15 -5.08
CA MET A 1 1.56 59.12 -4.40
C MET A 1 0.61 57.94 -4.12
N PHE A 2 0.42 57.07 -5.10
CA PHE A 2 -0.55 55.96 -5.03
C PHE A 2 0.19 54.70 -4.58
N SER A 3 -0.20 54.15 -3.43
CA SER A 3 0.39 52.93 -2.87
C SER A 3 -0.48 51.73 -3.25
N ILE A 4 0.13 50.78 -3.95
CA ILE A 4 -0.46 49.53 -4.42
C ILE A 4 -0.28 48.50 -3.29
N HIS A 5 -1.38 48.10 -2.64
CA HIS A 5 -1.38 46.90 -1.80
C HIS A 5 -1.72 45.68 -2.67
N HIS A 6 -0.68 44.92 -3.02
CA HIS A 6 -0.80 43.62 -3.66
C HIS A 6 -0.90 42.54 -2.57
N ILE A 7 -2.11 42.06 -2.29
CA ILE A 7 -2.37 40.90 -1.43
C ILE A 7 -2.32 39.65 -2.31
N SER A 8 -1.45 38.72 -1.93
CA SER A 8 -1.17 37.48 -2.66
C SER A 8 -2.38 36.51 -2.66
N PRO A 9 -2.52 35.66 -3.71
CA PRO A 9 -3.71 34.87 -3.94
C PRO A 9 -3.81 33.66 -2.99
N LYS A 10 -4.99 33.54 -2.39
CA LYS A 10 -5.44 32.40 -1.60
C LYS A 10 -5.30 31.11 -2.41
N SER A 11 -4.73 30.10 -1.76
CA SER A 11 -4.61 28.72 -2.18
C SER A 11 -5.93 28.15 -2.73
N ILE A 12 -5.98 27.92 -4.03
CA ILE A 12 -6.95 27.06 -4.68
C ILE A 12 -6.42 25.62 -4.52
N PHE A 13 -6.88 24.92 -3.50
CA PHE A 13 -6.79 23.47 -3.41
C PHE A 13 -8.13 22.95 -2.89
N THR A 14 -9.16 23.14 -3.71
CA THR A 14 -10.52 22.68 -3.44
C THR A 14 -10.87 21.62 -4.47
N ALA A 15 -11.46 20.52 -3.97
CA ALA A 15 -12.24 19.52 -4.70
C ALA A 15 -11.50 18.51 -5.59
N TRP A 16 -10.79 17.58 -4.96
CA TRP A 16 -10.77 16.18 -5.42
C TRP A 16 -10.81 15.29 -4.16
N MET A 17 -12.02 15.00 -3.66
CA MET A 17 -12.19 13.97 -2.63
C MET A 17 -13.53 13.26 -2.79
N PHE A 18 -13.51 11.99 -2.40
CA PHE A 18 -14.59 11.02 -2.28
C PHE A 18 -14.87 10.11 -3.48
N SER A 19 -13.94 9.20 -3.74
CA SER A 19 -14.34 7.80 -3.94
C SER A 19 -14.38 7.12 -2.57
N ILE A 20 -15.59 6.99 -2.02
CA ILE A 20 -15.87 6.11 -0.88
C ILE A 20 -15.67 4.68 -1.39
N PHE A 21 -14.51 4.06 -1.15
CA PHE A 21 -14.33 2.62 -1.36
C PHE A 21 -14.80 1.85 -0.13
N LEU A 22 -16.12 1.80 0.04
CA LEU A 22 -16.75 0.82 0.90
C LEU A 22 -16.80 -0.50 0.13
N GLY A 23 -15.75 -1.33 0.22
CA GLY A 23 -15.79 -2.76 -0.16
C GLY A 23 -16.25 -3.13 -1.59
N ALA A 24 -16.46 -2.18 -2.49
CA ALA A 24 -16.74 -2.44 -3.89
C ALA A 24 -15.40 -2.43 -4.62
N ALA A 25 -15.00 -3.61 -5.12
CA ALA A 25 -13.90 -3.73 -6.05
C ALA A 25 -14.05 -2.65 -7.14
N LEU A 26 -13.01 -1.83 -7.33
CA LEU A 26 -12.93 -0.93 -8.47
C LEU A 26 -13.28 -1.73 -9.75
N PRO A 27 -14.16 -1.23 -10.63
CA PRO A 27 -14.40 -1.87 -11.91
C PRO A 27 -13.07 -1.93 -12.69
N GLY A 28 -12.54 -3.14 -12.86
CA GLY A 28 -11.20 -3.40 -13.41
C GLY A 28 -10.25 -4.17 -12.47
N GLN A 29 -10.61 -4.33 -11.19
CA GLN A 29 -10.02 -5.33 -10.27
C GLN A 29 -10.97 -6.53 -10.11
N SER A 30 -11.56 -7.01 -11.21
CA SER A 30 -12.31 -8.27 -11.24
C SER A 30 -11.35 -9.45 -11.21
N GLY A 31 -10.57 -9.52 -10.13
CA GLY A 31 -9.76 -10.66 -9.76
C GLY A 31 -10.59 -11.65 -8.96
N MET A 32 -10.27 -12.95 -9.08
CA MET A 32 -10.82 -13.92 -8.14
C MET A 32 -10.35 -13.55 -6.74
N ALA A 33 -11.29 -13.37 -5.79
CA ALA A 33 -10.95 -13.13 -4.39
C ALA A 33 -9.95 -14.19 -3.92
N PRO A 34 -8.88 -13.81 -3.20
CA PRO A 34 -7.84 -14.75 -2.84
C PRO A 34 -8.41 -15.88 -1.98
N ARG A 35 -8.10 -17.11 -2.37
CA ARG A 35 -8.50 -18.32 -1.64
C ARG A 35 -7.26 -19.04 -1.13
N ILE A 36 -7.22 -19.29 0.17
CA ILE A 36 -6.23 -20.19 0.76
C ILE A 36 -6.89 -21.55 0.93
N GLY A 37 -6.43 -22.55 0.17
CA GLY A 37 -6.95 -23.91 0.20
C GLY A 37 -5.87 -24.91 0.58
N ARG A 38 -6.28 -26.04 1.18
CA ARG A 38 -5.40 -27.16 1.48
C ARG A 38 -5.31 -28.10 0.29
N TYR A 39 -4.08 -28.50 -0.06
CA TYR A 39 -3.72 -29.42 -1.13
C TYR A 39 -2.69 -30.42 -0.56
N GLY A 40 -3.19 -31.49 0.07
CA GLY A 40 -2.35 -32.45 0.78
C GLY A 40 -1.79 -31.86 2.10
N ASP A 41 -0.47 -31.88 2.23
CA ASP A 41 0.29 -31.26 3.33
C ASP A 41 0.63 -29.78 3.07
N GLN A 42 0.32 -29.28 1.87
CA GLN A 42 0.55 -27.89 1.47
C GLN A 42 -0.73 -27.07 1.51
N MET A 43 -0.58 -25.81 1.84
CA MET A 43 -1.54 -24.76 1.56
C MET A 43 -1.18 -24.12 0.22
N ARG A 44 -2.20 -23.66 -0.52
CA ARG A 44 -2.05 -22.90 -1.76
C ARG A 44 -2.89 -21.65 -1.67
N ILE A 45 -2.29 -20.51 -1.97
CA ILE A 45 -3.05 -19.28 -2.25
C ILE A 45 -3.40 -19.31 -3.73
N GLN A 46 -4.66 -19.12 -4.09
CA GLN A 46 -5.09 -18.99 -5.48
C GLN A 46 -5.77 -17.63 -5.65
N LEU A 47 -5.18 -16.79 -6.48
CA LEU A 47 -5.72 -15.48 -6.79
C LEU A 47 -5.34 -15.04 -8.20
N GLU A 48 -6.10 -14.10 -8.70
CA GLU A 48 -5.80 -13.37 -9.92
C GLU A 48 -5.96 -11.89 -9.61
N SER A 49 -4.88 -11.10 -9.75
CA SER A 49 -4.91 -9.69 -9.37
C SER A 49 -3.85 -8.91 -10.12
N GLY A 50 -4.07 -7.61 -10.32
CA GLY A 50 -3.05 -6.69 -10.80
C GLY A 50 -1.93 -6.44 -9.77
N ARG A 51 -2.18 -6.74 -8.49
CA ARG A 51 -1.21 -6.67 -7.39
C ARG A 51 -1.25 -7.96 -6.58
N PRO A 52 -0.77 -9.09 -7.15
CA PRO A 52 -1.00 -10.40 -6.54
C PRO A 52 -0.27 -10.59 -5.20
N LEU A 53 0.89 -9.95 -5.01
CA LEU A 53 1.61 -10.02 -3.73
C LEU A 53 0.88 -9.25 -2.61
N ALA A 54 0.26 -8.10 -2.93
CA ALA A 54 -0.58 -7.36 -1.98
C ALA A 54 -1.81 -8.18 -1.56
N ALA A 55 -2.49 -8.80 -2.54
CA ALA A 55 -3.64 -9.66 -2.29
C ALA A 55 -3.26 -10.94 -1.51
N ALA A 56 -2.08 -11.51 -1.75
CA ALA A 56 -1.58 -12.64 -0.98
C ALA A 56 -1.23 -12.25 0.46
N ALA A 57 -0.67 -11.05 0.67
CA ALA A 57 -0.44 -10.51 2.00
C ALA A 57 -1.77 -10.42 2.77
N GLU A 58 -2.77 -9.72 2.21
CA GLU A 58 -4.11 -9.60 2.81
C GLU A 58 -4.74 -10.96 3.12
N ALA A 59 -4.59 -11.96 2.22
CA ALA A 59 -5.09 -13.30 2.47
C ALA A 59 -4.43 -13.97 3.69
N LEU A 60 -3.12 -13.79 3.89
CA LEU A 60 -2.42 -14.28 5.08
C LEU A 60 -2.84 -13.49 6.34
N GLU A 61 -3.12 -12.20 6.22
CA GLU A 61 -3.64 -11.40 7.34
C GLU A 61 -5.01 -11.88 7.78
N VAL A 62 -5.94 -12.10 6.84
CA VAL A 62 -7.29 -12.60 7.13
C VAL A 62 -7.24 -14.02 7.70
N GLN A 63 -6.41 -14.90 7.13
CA GLN A 63 -6.37 -16.30 7.52
C GLN A 63 -5.66 -16.53 8.88
N TYR A 64 -4.61 -15.76 9.17
CA TYR A 64 -3.74 -16.04 10.33
C TYR A 64 -3.61 -14.85 11.30
N GLY A 65 -4.23 -13.71 11.00
CA GLY A 65 -4.12 -12.50 11.81
C GLY A 65 -2.72 -11.90 11.81
N TRP A 66 -1.86 -12.21 10.83
CA TRP A 66 -0.51 -11.65 10.74
C TRP A 66 -0.59 -10.19 10.25
N GLN A 67 0.29 -9.33 10.74
CA GLN A 67 0.39 -7.95 10.26
C GLN A 67 1.43 -7.91 9.14
N ILE A 68 0.98 -7.68 7.90
CA ILE A 68 1.81 -7.70 6.69
C ILE A 68 1.59 -6.42 5.91
N ASN A 69 2.60 -5.55 5.96
CA ASN A 69 2.63 -4.32 5.21
C ASN A 69 3.16 -4.55 3.80
N TYR A 70 2.68 -3.78 2.84
CA TYR A 70 3.02 -3.93 1.44
C TYR A 70 3.37 -2.60 0.78
N GLU A 71 4.34 -2.61 -0.11
CA GLU A 71 4.76 -1.44 -0.89
C GLU A 71 4.81 -1.78 -2.39
N ASP A 72 4.14 -0.99 -3.21
CA ASP A 72 4.26 -1.05 -4.66
C ASP A 72 5.63 -0.55 -5.14
N PRO A 73 6.11 -1.01 -6.31
CA PRO A 73 7.25 -0.38 -6.94
C PRO A 73 6.95 1.09 -7.27
N PRO A 74 7.96 1.97 -7.24
CA PRO A 74 7.83 3.38 -7.58
C PRO A 74 7.17 3.68 -8.94
N SER A 75 7.23 2.78 -9.91
CA SER A 75 6.62 2.96 -11.24
C SER A 75 6.31 1.61 -11.87
N TYR A 76 5.55 1.66 -12.96
CA TYR A 76 5.10 0.50 -13.72
C TYR A 76 5.53 0.61 -15.17
N CYS A 77 5.85 -0.52 -15.78
CA CYS A 77 6.07 -0.60 -17.20
C CYS A 77 4.72 -0.46 -17.93
N PRO A 78 4.61 0.39 -18.97
CA PRO A 78 3.37 0.54 -19.73
C PRO A 78 2.80 -0.77 -20.29
N GLN A 79 3.63 -1.79 -20.52
CA GLN A 79 3.18 -3.12 -20.97
C GLN A 79 2.43 -3.91 -19.89
N GLU A 80 2.62 -3.57 -18.61
CA GLU A 80 1.88 -4.17 -17.48
C GLU A 80 0.53 -3.47 -17.24
N ILE A 81 0.25 -2.37 -17.95
CA ILE A 81 -0.95 -1.57 -17.78
C ILE A 81 -1.92 -1.88 -18.93
N THR A 82 -3.21 -1.97 -18.61
CA THR A 82 -4.30 -2.01 -19.58
C THR A 82 -5.27 -0.86 -19.30
N ASN A 83 -5.98 -0.43 -20.34
CA ASN A 83 -6.94 0.65 -20.22
C ASN A 83 -8.36 0.06 -20.23
N VAL A 84 -9.08 0.19 -19.11
CA VAL A 84 -10.45 -0.33 -18.95
C VAL A 84 -11.50 0.78 -19.06
N THR A 85 -11.17 1.92 -19.66
CA THR A 85 -12.09 3.08 -19.76
C THR A 85 -13.44 2.72 -20.37
N ALA A 86 -13.48 1.89 -21.41
CA ALA A 86 -14.73 1.50 -22.05
C ALA A 86 -15.65 0.74 -21.08
N GLN A 87 -15.08 -0.22 -20.34
CA GLN A 87 -15.78 -0.96 -19.29
C GLN A 87 -16.21 -0.07 -18.11
N ALA A 88 -15.37 0.88 -17.71
CA ALA A 88 -15.73 1.84 -16.66
C ALA A 88 -16.87 2.77 -17.10
N LYS A 89 -16.87 3.23 -18.36
CA LYS A 89 -17.95 4.04 -18.92
C LYS A 89 -19.28 3.29 -19.01
N SER A 90 -19.27 1.99 -19.34
CA SER A 90 -20.51 1.21 -19.37
C SER A 90 -21.16 1.05 -18.00
N ILE A 91 -20.39 1.16 -16.91
CA ILE A 91 -20.88 1.05 -15.54
C ILE A 91 -21.25 2.41 -14.94
N ALA A 92 -20.40 3.43 -15.13
CA ALA A 92 -20.52 4.72 -14.45
C ALA A 92 -20.95 5.89 -15.36
N GLY A 93 -21.20 5.65 -16.66
CA GLY A 93 -21.63 6.63 -17.65
C GLY A 93 -20.55 7.62 -18.10
N ASN A 94 -19.86 8.25 -17.15
CA ASN A 94 -18.76 9.20 -17.39
C ASN A 94 -17.51 8.77 -16.62
N ALA A 95 -16.70 7.91 -17.24
CA ALA A 95 -15.38 7.58 -16.72
C ALA A 95 -14.29 8.32 -17.50
N ALA A 96 -13.40 9.00 -16.77
CA ALA A 96 -12.11 9.44 -17.29
C ALA A 96 -11.25 8.23 -17.70
N ARG A 97 -10.06 8.46 -18.26
CA ARG A 97 -9.15 7.35 -18.60
C ARG A 97 -8.84 6.52 -17.34
N VAL A 98 -9.16 5.22 -17.35
CA VAL A 98 -8.94 4.30 -16.21
C VAL A 98 -7.85 3.28 -16.56
N PRO A 99 -6.56 3.62 -16.34
CA PRO A 99 -5.47 2.66 -16.45
C PRO A 99 -5.44 1.75 -15.21
N VAL A 100 -5.37 0.45 -15.43
CA VAL A 100 -5.25 -0.58 -14.37
C VAL A 100 -4.11 -1.53 -14.70
N LEU A 101 -3.56 -2.19 -13.69
CA LEU A 101 -2.58 -3.25 -13.90
C LEU A 101 -3.28 -4.49 -14.46
N LYS A 102 -2.64 -5.12 -15.44
CA LYS A 102 -3.10 -6.39 -15.99
C LYS A 102 -3.13 -7.43 -14.86
N PRO A 103 -4.25 -8.15 -14.68
CA PRO A 103 -4.31 -9.20 -13.68
C PRO A 103 -3.36 -10.34 -14.06
N VAL A 104 -2.72 -10.93 -13.05
CA VAL A 104 -1.84 -12.09 -13.20
C VAL A 104 -2.30 -13.17 -12.22
N ARG A 105 -2.35 -14.41 -12.69
CA ARG A 105 -2.59 -15.59 -11.86
C ARG A 105 -1.39 -15.83 -10.95
N PHE A 106 -1.66 -15.98 -9.65
CA PHE A 106 -0.63 -16.12 -8.63
C PHE A 106 -0.97 -17.27 -7.69
N GLU A 107 -0.09 -18.26 -7.65
CA GLU A 107 -0.34 -19.51 -6.91
C GLU A 107 0.88 -19.98 -6.11
N PRO A 108 1.28 -19.25 -5.05
CA PRO A 108 2.30 -19.75 -4.13
C PRO A 108 1.74 -20.91 -3.30
N THR A 109 2.62 -21.86 -2.98
CA THR A 109 2.35 -22.93 -2.03
C THR A 109 3.29 -22.85 -0.84
N PHE A 110 2.84 -23.32 0.31
CA PHE A 110 3.62 -23.37 1.55
C PHE A 110 3.09 -24.48 2.46
N ILE A 111 3.88 -24.92 3.43
CA ILE A 111 3.44 -25.95 4.40
C ILE A 111 2.46 -25.32 5.39
N GLN A 112 1.36 -26.00 5.69
CA GLN A 112 0.42 -25.52 6.71
C GLN A 112 1.16 -25.36 8.05
N PRO A 113 1.15 -24.16 8.66
CA PRO A 113 1.80 -24.00 9.95
C PRO A 113 1.03 -24.75 11.04
N VAL A 114 1.74 -25.20 12.07
CA VAL A 114 1.12 -25.65 13.32
C VAL A 114 0.47 -24.44 13.99
N ASP A 115 -0.69 -24.61 14.65
CA ASP A 115 -1.35 -23.53 15.39
C ASP A 115 -1.03 -23.62 16.89
N PRO A 116 -0.40 -22.61 17.51
CA PRO A 116 0.06 -21.35 16.93
C PRO A 116 1.39 -21.47 16.16
N PRO A 117 1.56 -20.71 15.06
CA PRO A 117 2.78 -20.77 14.26
C PRO A 117 3.99 -20.19 15.00
N THR A 118 5.13 -20.88 14.92
CA THR A 118 6.41 -20.34 15.37
C THR A 118 6.87 -19.18 14.49
N ALA A 119 7.77 -18.33 14.99
CA ALA A 119 8.34 -17.23 14.21
C ALA A 119 9.04 -17.72 12.92
N SER A 120 9.74 -18.86 13.01
CA SER A 120 10.42 -19.49 11.88
C SER A 120 9.45 -19.97 10.79
N GLU A 121 8.33 -20.59 11.18
CA GLU A 121 7.28 -21.01 10.24
C GLU A 121 6.64 -19.82 9.54
N ARG A 122 6.27 -18.76 10.29
CA ARG A 122 5.71 -17.53 9.69
C ARG A 122 6.68 -16.96 8.66
N ARG A 123 7.95 -16.85 9.03
CA ARG A 123 9.01 -16.34 8.15
C ARG A 123 9.17 -17.20 6.90
N ALA A 124 9.15 -18.52 7.04
CA ALA A 124 9.24 -19.45 5.92
C ALA A 124 8.06 -19.27 4.95
N ILE A 125 6.84 -19.14 5.47
CA ILE A 125 5.63 -18.93 4.67
C ILE A 125 5.70 -17.61 3.90
N VAL A 126 6.05 -16.51 4.58
CA VAL A 126 6.23 -15.20 3.95
C VAL A 126 7.33 -15.24 2.89
N SER A 127 8.46 -15.92 3.17
CA SER A 127 9.54 -16.12 2.19
C SER A 127 9.05 -16.80 0.92
N ARG A 128 8.26 -17.88 1.04
CA ARG A 128 7.70 -18.59 -0.13
C ARG A 128 6.78 -17.69 -0.96
N VAL A 129 5.95 -16.89 -0.31
CA VAL A 129 5.05 -15.95 -1.00
C VAL A 129 5.85 -14.85 -1.71
N VAL A 130 6.92 -14.33 -1.09
CA VAL A 130 7.81 -13.32 -1.71
C VAL A 130 8.62 -13.91 -2.86
N GLU A 131 9.19 -15.11 -2.71
CA GLU A 131 9.91 -15.84 -3.77
C GLU A 131 9.03 -16.06 -5.01
N ALA A 132 7.75 -16.35 -4.79
CA ALA A 132 6.78 -16.53 -5.87
C ALA A 132 6.59 -15.25 -6.70
N ALA A 133 6.77 -14.05 -6.14
CA ALA A 133 6.66 -12.80 -6.89
C ALA A 133 7.64 -12.74 -8.07
N ARG A 134 8.88 -13.20 -7.88
CA ARG A 134 9.85 -13.26 -8.98
C ARG A 134 9.39 -14.20 -10.09
N LYS A 135 8.84 -15.36 -9.72
CA LYS A 135 8.37 -16.38 -10.65
C LYS A 135 7.15 -15.93 -11.45
N TYR A 136 6.13 -15.40 -10.79
CA TYR A 136 4.82 -15.15 -11.40
C TYR A 136 4.69 -13.74 -12.00
N ILE A 137 5.33 -12.73 -11.41
CA ILE A 137 5.19 -11.34 -11.85
C ILE A 137 6.51 -10.68 -12.26
N GLY A 138 7.63 -11.43 -12.28
CA GLY A 138 8.92 -10.91 -12.76
C GLY A 138 9.51 -9.80 -11.90
N ARG A 139 9.09 -9.67 -10.63
CA ARG A 139 9.55 -8.61 -9.73
C ARG A 139 10.31 -9.19 -8.56
N ASN A 140 11.37 -8.49 -8.17
CA ASN A 140 12.11 -8.78 -6.96
C ASN A 140 11.50 -8.02 -5.79
N TYR A 141 11.16 -8.76 -4.76
CA TYR A 141 10.78 -8.25 -3.45
C TYR A 141 11.70 -8.83 -2.40
N THR A 142 11.92 -8.06 -1.35
CA THR A 142 12.47 -8.56 -0.09
C THR A 142 11.41 -8.40 0.99
N PHE A 143 11.65 -9.00 2.15
CA PHE A 143 10.84 -8.69 3.32
C PHE A 143 11.71 -8.43 4.54
N MET A 144 11.18 -7.61 5.44
CA MET A 144 11.76 -7.34 6.75
C MET A 144 10.76 -7.75 7.83
N GLU A 145 11.23 -8.46 8.85
CA GLU A 145 10.43 -8.78 10.03
C GLU A 145 10.85 -7.85 11.18
N MET A 146 9.89 -7.17 11.78
CA MET A 146 10.14 -6.25 12.89
C MET A 146 8.89 -6.14 13.76
N GLY A 147 9.04 -6.30 15.08
CA GLY A 147 7.91 -6.20 16.02
C GLY A 147 6.79 -7.22 15.77
N GLY A 148 7.09 -8.37 15.15
CA GLY A 148 6.10 -9.37 14.79
C GLY A 148 5.25 -9.05 13.55
N SER A 149 5.58 -7.97 12.84
CA SER A 149 5.02 -7.63 11.52
C SER A 149 6.02 -7.91 10.40
N PHE A 150 5.52 -8.08 9.19
CA PHE A 150 6.32 -8.21 7.97
C PHE A 150 6.12 -6.99 7.07
N ASP A 151 7.20 -6.46 6.50
CA ASP A 151 7.14 -5.42 5.47
C ASP A 151 7.60 -6.04 4.15
N LEU A 152 6.73 -6.11 3.15
CA LEU A 152 7.06 -6.58 1.80
C LEU A 152 7.48 -5.39 0.95
N ILE A 153 8.76 -5.36 0.57
CA ILE A 153 9.41 -4.18 0.00
C ILE A 153 9.91 -4.51 -1.41
N PRO A 154 9.61 -3.68 -2.43
CA PRO A 154 10.13 -3.89 -3.77
C PRO A 154 11.64 -3.63 -3.77
N SER A 155 12.40 -4.54 -4.38
CA SER A 155 13.85 -4.42 -4.54
C SER A 155 14.30 -4.35 -6.00
N GLY A 156 13.48 -4.84 -6.93
CA GLY A 156 13.72 -4.70 -8.37
C GLY A 156 12.47 -4.93 -9.21
N PHE A 157 12.28 -4.12 -10.25
CA PHE A 157 11.05 -4.09 -11.06
C PHE A 157 11.33 -3.46 -12.43
N LEU A 158 10.36 -3.57 -13.35
CA LEU A 158 10.39 -2.85 -14.63
C LEU A 158 9.94 -1.41 -14.43
N ASP A 159 10.77 -0.45 -14.82
CA ASP A 159 10.44 0.97 -14.72
C ASP A 159 9.46 1.44 -15.82
N GLY A 160 9.20 2.76 -15.88
CA GLY A 160 8.32 3.36 -16.89
C GLY A 160 8.79 3.20 -18.34
N ASN A 161 10.06 2.82 -18.54
CA ASN A 161 10.64 2.50 -19.85
C ASN A 161 10.72 0.98 -20.09
N CYS A 162 10.07 0.18 -19.22
CA CYS A 162 10.13 -1.28 -19.24
C CYS A 162 11.55 -1.85 -19.10
N LYS A 163 12.44 -1.13 -18.42
CA LYS A 163 13.79 -1.63 -18.10
C LYS A 163 13.81 -2.14 -16.67
N PHE A 164 14.43 -3.30 -16.47
CA PHE A 164 14.63 -3.81 -15.12
C PHE A 164 15.62 -2.94 -14.36
N VAL A 165 15.20 -2.41 -13.21
CA VAL A 165 16.01 -1.55 -12.35
C VAL A 165 15.97 -2.03 -10.91
N MET A 166 17.08 -1.85 -10.21
CA MET A 166 17.15 -1.96 -8.76
C MET A 166 16.96 -0.56 -8.18
N ARG A 167 15.89 -0.35 -7.41
CA ARG A 167 15.59 0.95 -6.79
C ARG A 167 14.91 0.74 -5.44
N SER A 168 15.25 1.59 -4.48
CA SER A 168 14.62 1.63 -3.16
C SER A 168 13.15 2.05 -3.23
N SER A 169 12.41 1.71 -2.18
CA SER A 169 11.03 2.12 -2.04
C SER A 169 10.92 3.61 -1.73
N VAL A 170 9.77 4.20 -2.04
CA VAL A 170 9.41 5.57 -1.62
C VAL A 170 9.44 5.68 -0.09
N MET A 171 9.10 4.60 0.63
CA MET A 171 9.09 4.57 2.09
C MET A 171 10.48 4.59 2.73
N ASP A 172 11.55 4.46 1.95
CA ASP A 172 12.94 4.66 2.41
C ASP A 172 13.33 6.15 2.48
N THR A 173 12.49 7.04 1.92
CA THR A 173 12.71 8.49 1.95
C THR A 173 12.73 9.01 3.38
N ARG A 174 13.73 9.83 3.71
CA ARG A 174 13.84 10.45 5.04
C ARG A 174 12.84 11.61 5.16
N ILE A 175 12.06 11.58 6.23
CA ILE A 175 11.12 12.64 6.58
C ILE A 175 11.27 13.00 8.06
N THR A 176 10.69 14.14 8.43
CA THR A 176 10.58 14.59 9.82
C THR A 176 9.16 15.05 10.08
N LEU A 177 8.61 14.61 11.21
CA LEU A 177 7.34 15.11 11.76
C LEU A 177 7.62 15.90 13.03
N PRO A 178 7.06 17.12 13.16
CA PRO A 178 7.23 17.94 14.36
C PRO A 178 6.58 17.25 15.56
N ALA A 179 6.99 17.62 16.78
CA ALA A 179 6.34 17.18 18.01
C ALA A 179 4.99 17.88 18.24
N GLY A 180 4.16 17.31 19.11
CA GLY A 180 2.90 17.90 19.53
C GLY A 180 1.71 16.92 19.51
N PRO A 181 0.69 17.16 20.35
CA PRO A 181 -0.52 16.34 20.36
C PRO A 181 -1.31 16.56 19.06
N ARG A 182 -1.73 15.47 18.41
CA ARG A 182 -2.70 15.50 17.31
C ARG A 182 -3.41 14.16 17.16
N THR A 183 -4.53 14.17 16.44
CA THR A 183 -5.23 12.94 16.07
C THR A 183 -4.43 12.16 15.03
N PHE A 184 -4.67 10.84 14.96
CA PHE A 184 -3.90 9.98 14.07
C PHE A 184 -4.16 10.30 12.59
N ASP A 185 -5.38 10.65 12.20
CA ASP A 185 -5.68 11.09 10.84
C ASP A 185 -4.88 12.34 10.43
N ARG A 186 -4.72 13.31 11.35
CA ARG A 186 -3.89 14.51 11.13
C ARG A 186 -2.41 14.17 11.02
N ALA A 187 -1.91 13.29 11.88
CA ALA A 187 -0.52 12.81 11.78
C ALA A 187 -0.25 12.11 10.44
N LEU A 188 -1.21 11.37 9.89
CA LEU A 188 -1.07 10.73 8.57
C LEU A 188 -1.14 11.74 7.41
N GLN A 189 -1.96 12.79 7.52
CA GLN A 189 -1.97 13.88 6.54
C GLN A 189 -0.60 14.60 6.51
N GLU A 190 -0.05 14.92 7.68
CA GLU A 190 1.29 15.52 7.80
C GLU A 190 2.38 14.56 7.28
N PHE A 191 2.27 13.27 7.56
CA PHE A 191 3.16 12.23 7.05
C PHE A 191 3.17 12.18 5.52
N THR A 192 2.01 12.06 4.89
CA THR A 192 1.90 11.98 3.43
C THR A 192 2.36 13.27 2.75
N ALA A 193 2.10 14.44 3.36
CA ALA A 193 2.61 15.73 2.88
C ALA A 193 4.15 15.80 2.97
N ALA A 194 4.74 15.42 4.11
CA ALA A 194 6.19 15.41 4.31
C ALA A 194 6.88 14.44 3.35
N LEU A 195 6.30 13.24 3.18
CA LEU A 195 6.79 12.23 2.25
C LEU A 195 6.68 12.71 0.79
N SER A 196 5.57 13.33 0.41
CA SER A 196 5.41 13.89 -0.94
C SER A 196 6.49 14.90 -1.27
N LYS A 197 6.72 15.84 -0.34
CA LYS A 197 7.73 16.89 -0.47
C LYS A 197 9.14 16.30 -0.59
N ALA A 198 9.48 15.33 0.26
CA ALA A 198 10.82 14.74 0.29
C ALA A 198 11.09 13.79 -0.88
N ALA A 199 10.08 13.03 -1.33
CA ALA A 199 10.21 12.07 -2.42
C ALA A 199 10.06 12.70 -3.82
N GLY A 200 9.66 13.98 -3.90
CA GLY A 200 9.43 14.67 -5.17
C GLY A 200 8.27 14.09 -5.99
N ARG A 201 7.31 13.44 -5.33
CA ARG A 201 6.14 12.82 -5.98
C ARG A 201 4.88 12.94 -5.12
N PRO A 202 3.69 12.98 -5.71
CA PRO A 202 2.45 12.98 -4.94
C PRO A 202 2.28 11.68 -4.15
N VAL A 203 2.11 11.82 -2.84
CA VAL A 203 1.70 10.77 -1.91
C VAL A 203 0.47 11.25 -1.15
N GLY A 204 -0.62 10.49 -1.23
CA GLY A 204 -1.87 10.80 -0.54
C GLY A 204 -2.30 9.69 0.41
N LEU A 205 -3.29 10.00 1.24
CA LEU A 205 -4.04 8.99 1.98
C LEU A 205 -5.05 8.34 1.03
N GLY A 206 -5.04 7.02 0.96
CA GLY A 206 -6.04 6.20 0.27
C GLY A 206 -7.17 5.81 1.24
N SER A 207 -7.47 4.51 1.29
CA SER A 207 -8.45 3.94 2.22
C SER A 207 -7.90 3.89 3.64
N ALA A 208 -8.68 4.35 4.62
CA ALA A 208 -8.31 4.31 6.03
C ALA A 208 -9.56 4.28 6.92
N PRO A 209 -9.51 3.69 8.15
CA PRO A 209 -10.63 3.72 9.09
C PRO A 209 -10.76 5.10 9.75
N LEU A 210 -11.19 6.11 8.98
CA LEU A 210 -11.11 7.53 9.36
C LEU A 210 -11.76 7.85 10.71
N ASN A 211 -12.90 7.22 11.04
CA ASN A 211 -13.54 7.43 12.33
C ASN A 211 -12.64 6.96 13.50
N LEU A 212 -12.03 5.79 13.37
CA LEU A 212 -11.09 5.25 14.36
C LEU A 212 -9.86 6.17 14.51
N LEU A 213 -9.32 6.64 13.39
CA LEU A 213 -8.12 7.46 13.36
C LEU A 213 -8.36 8.88 13.91
N GLY A 214 -9.49 9.49 13.56
CA GLY A 214 -9.89 10.81 14.05
C GLY A 214 -10.17 10.84 15.56
N GLN A 215 -10.55 9.70 16.14
CA GLN A 215 -10.76 9.56 17.59
C GLN A 215 -9.50 9.16 18.36
N THR A 216 -8.39 8.84 17.67
CA THR A 216 -7.16 8.38 18.32
C THR A 216 -6.19 9.54 18.50
N GLN A 217 -5.99 9.99 19.74
CA GLN A 217 -5.02 11.03 20.09
C GLN A 217 -3.61 10.45 20.23
N LEU A 218 -2.63 11.11 19.61
CA LEU A 218 -1.23 10.70 19.65
C LEU A 218 -0.39 11.79 20.35
N PRO A 219 0.26 11.48 21.48
CA PRO A 219 1.26 12.34 22.09
C PRO A 219 2.59 12.19 21.34
N LEU A 220 2.72 12.84 20.17
CA LEU A 220 3.88 12.66 19.31
C LEU A 220 5.09 13.45 19.81
N ALA A 221 6.16 12.74 20.14
CA ALA A 221 7.52 13.30 20.20
C ALA A 221 8.00 13.69 18.78
N PRO A 222 9.07 14.48 18.62
CA PRO A 222 9.67 14.69 17.31
C PRO A 222 10.09 13.34 16.71
N MET A 223 9.68 13.06 15.48
CA MET A 223 10.01 11.81 14.79
C MET A 223 10.73 12.13 13.48
N GLY A 224 11.92 11.55 13.29
CA GLY A 224 12.67 11.64 12.04
C GLY A 224 13.21 10.28 11.61
N GLY A 225 13.52 10.15 10.32
CA GLY A 225 14.12 8.93 9.76
C GLY A 225 13.41 8.48 8.48
N PRO A 226 13.68 7.25 8.01
CA PRO A 226 12.95 6.66 6.89
C PRO A 226 11.44 6.68 7.16
N ALA A 227 10.65 7.04 6.15
CA ALA A 227 9.21 7.16 6.25
C ALA A 227 8.55 5.86 6.76
N ARG A 228 9.07 4.69 6.39
CA ARG A 228 8.64 3.39 6.94
C ARG A 228 8.72 3.33 8.46
N SER A 229 9.87 3.70 9.01
CA SER A 229 10.09 3.71 10.47
C SER A 229 9.27 4.78 11.18
N VAL A 230 9.03 5.93 10.53
CA VAL A 230 8.14 6.97 11.06
C VAL A 230 6.70 6.49 11.12
N LEU A 231 6.16 5.92 10.03
CA LEU A 231 4.79 5.39 9.98
C LEU A 231 4.58 4.26 11.00
N ARG A 232 5.55 3.35 11.11
CA ARG A 232 5.53 2.28 12.11
C ARG A 232 5.41 2.83 13.53
N ARG A 233 6.22 3.83 13.89
CA ARG A 233 6.13 4.47 15.21
C ARG A 233 4.79 5.17 15.43
N LEU A 234 4.18 5.77 14.40
CA LEU A 234 2.83 6.34 14.51
C LEU A 234 1.80 5.24 14.84
N ILE A 235 1.85 4.11 14.13
CA ILE A 235 0.97 2.96 14.37
C ILE A 235 1.20 2.39 15.78
N GLU A 236 2.44 2.18 16.20
CA GLU A 236 2.78 1.71 17.54
C GLU A 236 2.28 2.66 18.64
N THR A 237 2.45 3.97 18.45
CA THR A 237 1.97 5.00 19.39
C THR A 237 0.45 4.95 19.53
N SER A 238 -0.27 4.63 18.46
CA SER A 238 -1.73 4.49 18.47
C SER A 238 -2.22 3.29 19.26
N LYS A 239 -1.34 2.32 19.56
CA LYS A 239 -1.67 1.01 20.16
C LYS A 239 -2.75 0.23 19.39
N ARG A 240 -2.91 0.53 18.10
CA ARG A 240 -3.81 -0.18 17.20
C ARG A 240 -3.03 -1.20 16.38
N LYS A 241 -3.64 -2.34 16.12
CA LYS A 241 -3.11 -3.35 15.20
C LYS A 241 -3.52 -3.00 13.78
N LEU A 242 -2.72 -2.17 13.13
CA LEU A 242 -2.95 -1.71 11.75
C LEU A 242 -1.84 -2.21 10.83
N ALA A 243 -2.22 -2.60 9.62
CA ALA A 243 -1.30 -2.79 8.52
C ALA A 243 -1.44 -1.63 7.51
N TRP A 244 -0.43 -1.45 6.66
CA TRP A 244 -0.49 -0.47 5.58
C TRP A 244 -0.15 -1.08 4.22
N GLN A 245 -0.72 -0.48 3.18
CA GLN A 245 -0.34 -0.73 1.80
C GLN A 245 -0.06 0.60 1.10
N LEU A 246 1.17 0.78 0.59
CA LEU A 246 1.49 1.89 -0.29
C LEU A 246 1.29 1.45 -1.74
N LEU A 247 0.22 1.90 -2.38
CA LEU A 247 -0.13 1.51 -3.74
C LEU A 247 0.14 2.66 -4.71
N VAL A 248 0.83 2.39 -5.82
CA VAL A 248 1.12 3.39 -6.86
C VAL A 248 0.07 3.26 -7.96
N GLU A 249 -0.56 4.38 -8.31
CA GLU A 249 -1.54 4.48 -9.38
C GLU A 249 -0.84 4.34 -10.75
N PRO A 250 -1.22 3.35 -11.59
CA PRO A 250 -0.54 3.09 -12.86
C PRO A 250 -0.61 4.26 -13.85
N GLY A 251 -1.62 5.12 -13.74
CA GLY A 251 -1.86 6.21 -14.69
C GLY A 251 -1.02 7.46 -14.46
N ASN A 252 -0.92 7.90 -13.21
CA ASN A 252 -0.31 9.19 -12.85
C ASN A 252 0.87 9.04 -11.88
N GLY A 253 1.18 7.82 -11.44
CA GLY A 253 2.26 7.56 -10.49
C GLY A 253 2.02 8.16 -9.11
N MET A 254 0.80 8.57 -8.76
CA MET A 254 0.48 8.96 -7.38
C MET A 254 0.59 7.74 -6.48
N ALA A 255 1.24 7.88 -5.32
CA ALA A 255 1.23 6.82 -4.31
C ALA A 255 0.09 7.07 -3.30
N LEU A 256 -0.68 6.06 -3.00
CA LEU A 256 -1.79 6.08 -2.05
C LEU A 256 -1.44 5.18 -0.88
N LEU A 257 -1.35 5.78 0.31
CA LEU A 257 -1.14 5.07 1.56
C LEU A 257 -2.51 4.61 2.09
N ASN A 258 -2.75 3.31 2.07
CA ASN A 258 -3.93 2.68 2.64
C ASN A 258 -3.57 2.11 4.02
N LEU A 259 -4.47 2.28 4.99
CA LEU A 259 -4.38 1.67 6.30
C LEU A 259 -5.63 0.85 6.58
N HIS A 260 -5.47 -0.29 7.21
CA HIS A 260 -6.59 -1.13 7.62
C HIS A 260 -6.27 -1.85 8.91
N GLN A 261 -7.33 -2.25 9.62
CA GLN A 261 -7.20 -3.01 10.85
C GLN A 261 -7.01 -4.48 10.53
N VAL A 262 -5.98 -5.09 11.12
CA VAL A 262 -5.76 -6.53 11.00
C VAL A 262 -6.71 -7.24 11.96
N GLN A 263 -7.68 -7.97 11.41
CA GLN A 263 -8.62 -8.77 12.18
C GLN A 263 -7.95 -10.06 12.67
N ARG A 264 -8.43 -10.59 13.79
CA ARG A 264 -8.15 -11.96 14.24
C ARG A 264 -9.47 -12.55 14.68
#